data_AF-A0A382ZEB5-F1
#
_entry.id   AF-A0A382ZEB5-F1
#
_cell.length_a   1.000
_cell.length_b   1.000
_cell.length_c   1.000
_cell.angle_alpha   90.00
_cell.angle_beta   90.00
_cell.angle_gamma   90.00
#
_symmetry.space_group_name_H-M   'P 1'
#
loop_
_entity.id
_entity.type
_entity.pdbx_description
1 polymer ?
#
loop_
_entity_poly.entity_id
_entity_poly.type
_entity_poly.pdbx_seq_one_letter_code
_entity_poly.pdbx_strand_id
1 'polypeptide(L)'
;MANYFRNIPKVRYDINGAEPNKYLNVTNIMKRISFKPAVIEDISEYYPYRVKDGERPDILSFQKYGTVAYAYLIMLFNDIYDPLFDWPLSSQQFEKYLTNKYGSVSSAMGTTKYYYQIVRAEVARTGTSERIPA
;
A
#
# COMPACT_ATOMS: atom_id res chain seq x y z
N MET A 1 3.50 -12.34 6.66
CA MET A 1 3.41 -11.14 7.54
C MET A 1 4.07 -11.29 8.90
N ALA A 2 4.03 -12.47 9.55
CA ALA A 2 4.62 -12.66 10.89
C ALA A 2 6.10 -12.27 11.02
N ASN A 3 6.89 -12.44 9.95
CA ASN A 3 8.32 -12.13 9.96
C ASN A 3 8.65 -10.64 10.06
N TYR A 4 7.74 -9.74 9.65
CA TYR A 4 7.95 -8.29 9.75
C TYR A 4 8.15 -7.83 11.20
N PHE A 5 7.34 -8.38 12.11
CA PHE A 5 7.33 -7.99 13.52
C PHE A 5 8.46 -8.59 14.35
N ARG A 6 9.26 -9.50 13.79
CA ARG A 6 10.33 -10.20 14.50
C ARG A 6 11.43 -9.26 14.99
N ASN A 7 11.74 -8.23 14.20
CA ASN A 7 12.82 -7.28 14.48
C ASN A 7 12.32 -5.99 15.14
N ILE A 8 11.01 -5.88 15.40
CA ILE A 8 10.43 -4.71 16.05
C ILE A 8 10.59 -4.88 17.58
N PRO A 9 11.09 -3.87 18.29
CA PRO A 9 11.31 -3.96 19.73
C PRO A 9 9.99 -4.16 20.48
N LYS A 10 10.06 -4.86 21.60
CA LYS A 10 8.92 -5.01 22.51
C LYS A 10 8.83 -3.82 23.46
N VAL A 11 7.62 -3.49 23.88
CA VAL A 11 7.32 -2.46 24.87
C VAL A 11 6.45 -3.07 25.98
N ARG A 12 6.64 -2.61 27.22
CA ARG A 12 5.76 -2.97 28.34
C ARG A 12 4.48 -2.16 28.20
N TYR A 13 3.36 -2.85 28.06
CA TYR A 13 2.06 -2.22 27.90
C TYR A 13 1.07 -2.82 28.89
N ASP A 14 0.27 -1.96 29.51
CA ASP A 14 -0.85 -2.36 30.36
C ASP A 14 -2.14 -2.25 29.53
N ILE A 15 -2.81 -3.38 29.32
CA ILE A 15 -4.04 -3.47 28.53
C ILE A 15 -5.25 -3.09 29.38
N ASN A 16 -5.19 -3.38 30.69
CA ASN A 16 -6.36 -3.30 31.57
C ASN A 16 -6.46 -1.93 32.24
N GLY A 17 -5.34 -1.21 32.41
CA GLY A 17 -5.31 0.12 33.02
C GLY A 17 -5.92 0.17 34.42
N ALA A 18 -5.96 -0.98 35.11
CA ALA A 18 -6.60 -1.17 36.41
C ALA A 18 -5.53 -1.49 37.45
N GLU A 19 -5.70 -0.98 38.67
CA GLU A 19 -4.79 -1.28 39.77
C GLU A 19 -5.06 -2.69 40.35
N PRO A 20 -4.01 -3.49 40.63
CA PRO A 20 -2.60 -3.21 40.39
C PRO A 20 -2.19 -3.40 38.92
N ASN A 21 -1.36 -2.47 38.40
CA ASN A 21 -0.93 -2.46 37.00
C ASN A 21 -0.26 -3.78 36.60
N LYS A 22 -0.78 -4.43 35.57
CA LYS A 22 -0.25 -5.70 35.04
C LYS A 22 0.33 -5.49 33.65
N TYR A 23 1.63 -5.24 33.59
CA TYR A 23 2.34 -5.04 32.33
C TYR A 23 2.60 -6.35 31.58
N LEU A 24 2.33 -6.35 30.28
CA LEU A 24 2.69 -7.40 29.34
C LEU A 24 3.73 -6.89 28.33
N ASN A 25 4.65 -7.77 27.92
CA ASN A 25 5.61 -7.47 26.87
C ASN A 25 4.98 -7.69 25.50
N VAL A 26 4.59 -6.61 24.83
CA VAL A 26 3.94 -6.63 23.52
C VAL A 26 4.87 -6.06 22.44
N THR A 27 4.66 -6.45 21.19
CA THR A 27 5.39 -5.86 20.05
C THR A 27 5.00 -4.40 19.88
N ASN A 28 5.98 -3.50 19.76
CA ASN A 28 5.71 -2.07 19.62
C ASN A 28 5.26 -1.72 18.19
N ILE A 29 3.94 -1.66 17.97
CA ILE A 29 3.35 -1.29 16.68
C ILE A 29 3.48 0.20 16.31
N MET A 30 3.89 1.07 17.25
CA MET A 30 4.10 2.50 16.98
C MET A 30 5.41 2.76 16.24
N LYS A 31 6.30 1.76 16.14
CA LYS A 31 7.54 1.86 15.36
C LYS A 31 7.34 1.24 13.99
N ARG A 32 7.54 2.06 12.95
CA ARG A 32 7.55 1.63 11.55
C ARG A 32 9.00 1.45 11.06
N ILE A 33 9.24 0.37 10.33
CA ILE A 33 10.49 0.18 9.59
C ILE A 33 10.33 0.91 8.26
N SER A 34 11.30 1.75 7.91
CA SER A 34 11.37 2.44 6.63
C SER A 34 12.77 2.30 6.05
N PHE A 35 12.86 2.29 4.72
CA PHE A 35 14.15 2.35 4.03
C PHE A 35 14.72 3.76 4.11
N LYS A 36 16.04 3.86 4.15
CA LYS A 36 16.71 5.15 4.02
C LYS A 36 16.48 5.65 2.58
N PRO A 37 16.03 6.90 2.37
CA PRO A 37 15.76 7.41 1.02
C PRO A 37 16.96 7.27 0.07
N ALA A 38 18.17 7.53 0.56
CA ALA A 38 19.41 7.36 -0.19
C ALA A 38 19.61 5.94 -0.77
N VAL A 39 19.10 4.90 -0.11
CA VAL A 39 19.19 3.51 -0.62
C VAL A 39 18.19 3.28 -1.75
N ILE A 40 17.02 3.92 -1.69
CA ILE A 40 16.00 3.82 -2.74
C ILE A 40 16.44 4.59 -3.99
N GLU A 41 17.09 5.74 -3.80
CA GLU A 41 17.63 6.58 -4.88
C GLU A 41 18.80 5.93 -5.62
N ASP A 42 19.56 5.07 -4.95
CA ASP A 42 20.70 4.33 -5.53
C ASP A 42 20.26 3.11 -6.36
N ILE A 43 18.98 2.72 -6.32
CA ILE A 43 18.46 1.60 -7.12
C ILE A 43 18.37 2.04 -8.60
N SER A 44 19.23 1.44 -9.42
CA SER A 44 19.35 1.75 -10.84
C SER A 44 18.29 1.10 -11.73
N GLU A 45 17.72 -0.04 -11.32
CA GLU A 45 16.71 -0.77 -12.09
C GLU A 45 15.61 -1.33 -11.18
N TYR A 46 14.35 -1.13 -11.59
CA TYR A 46 13.18 -1.76 -11.01
C TYR A 46 12.58 -2.75 -12.02
N TYR A 47 12.17 -3.93 -11.54
CA TYR A 47 11.42 -4.89 -12.34
C TYR A 47 9.92 -4.69 -12.12
N PRO A 48 9.20 -3.99 -13.02
CA PRO A 48 7.77 -3.79 -12.85
C PRO A 48 7.05 -5.14 -12.94
N TYR A 49 6.06 -5.33 -12.07
CA TYR A 49 5.24 -6.54 -12.04
C TYR A 49 3.76 -6.18 -11.97
N ARG A 50 2.96 -6.79 -12.84
CA ARG A 50 1.50 -6.65 -12.83
C ARG A 50 0.89 -7.75 -11.97
N VAL A 51 0.33 -7.36 -10.83
CA VAL A 51 -0.38 -8.25 -9.91
C VAL A 51 -1.56 -8.88 -10.63
N LYS A 52 -1.68 -10.21 -10.53
CA LYS A 52 -2.78 -10.97 -11.12
C LYS A 52 -4.01 -10.92 -10.22
N ASP A 53 -5.18 -11.21 -10.80
CA ASP A 53 -6.42 -11.26 -10.02
C ASP A 53 -6.31 -12.28 -8.88
N GLY A 54 -6.70 -11.86 -7.67
CA GLY A 54 -6.62 -12.67 -6.45
C GLY A 54 -5.20 -12.92 -5.91
N GLU A 55 -4.16 -12.36 -6.52
CA GLU A 55 -2.79 -12.57 -6.09
C GLU A 55 -2.48 -11.77 -4.83
N ARG A 56 -2.09 -12.47 -3.76
CA ARG A 56 -1.67 -11.85 -2.50
C ARG A 56 -0.16 -11.64 -2.46
N PRO A 57 0.35 -10.68 -1.67
CA PRO A 57 1.79 -10.40 -1.56
C PRO A 57 2.65 -11.59 -1.12
N ASP A 58 2.11 -12.50 -0.31
CA ASP A 58 2.77 -13.73 0.11
C ASP A 58 2.92 -14.73 -1.03
N ILE A 59 1.93 -14.82 -1.92
CA ILE A 59 2.00 -15.65 -3.13
C ILE A 59 3.08 -15.07 -4.07
N LEU A 60 3.07 -13.76 -4.28
CA LEU A 60 4.08 -13.09 -5.10
C LEU A 60 5.50 -13.27 -4.54
N SER A 61 5.66 -13.14 -3.23
CA SER A 61 6.93 -13.39 -2.54
C SER A 61 7.40 -14.83 -2.74
N PHE A 62 6.50 -15.81 -2.67
CA PHE A 62 6.86 -17.20 -2.93
C PHE A 62 7.29 -17.44 -4.37
N GLN A 63 6.56 -16.88 -5.34
CA GLN A 63 6.89 -17.00 -6.77
C GLN A 63 8.23 -16.34 -7.13
N LYS A 64 8.57 -15.22 -6.50
CA LYS A 64 9.80 -14.46 -6.82
C LYS A 64 11.01 -14.87 -6.00
N TYR A 65 10.83 -15.19 -4.73
CA TYR A 65 11.92 -15.41 -3.77
C TYR A 65 11.94 -16.83 -3.17
N GLY A 66 11.03 -17.72 -3.57
CA GLY A 66 10.93 -19.08 -3.04
C GLY A 66 10.43 -19.15 -1.60
N THR A 67 10.02 -18.03 -1.01
CA THR A 67 9.53 -17.96 0.37
C THR A 67 8.44 -16.91 0.53
N VAL A 68 7.44 -17.20 1.35
CA VAL A 68 6.38 -16.25 1.75
C VAL A 68 6.90 -15.19 2.75
N ALA A 69 8.12 -15.35 3.25
CA ALA A 69 8.68 -14.53 4.31
C ALA A 69 8.84 -13.07 3.92
N TYR A 70 9.13 -12.77 2.64
CA TYR A 70 9.47 -11.45 2.14
C TYR A 70 8.28 -10.64 1.61
N ALA A 71 7.04 -11.07 1.88
CA ALA A 71 5.84 -10.34 1.50
C ALA A 71 5.85 -8.87 1.98
N TYR A 72 6.39 -8.61 3.18
CA TYR A 72 6.50 -7.26 3.74
C TYR A 72 7.52 -6.40 2.97
N LEU A 73 8.55 -7.01 2.38
CA LEU A 73 9.57 -6.29 1.61
C LEU A 73 8.95 -5.65 0.37
N ILE A 74 8.12 -6.43 -0.33
CA ILE A 74 7.37 -5.97 -1.52
C ILE A 74 6.48 -4.78 -1.15
N MET A 75 5.77 -4.87 -0.03
CA MET A 75 4.89 -3.79 0.43
C MET A 75 5.67 -2.52 0.79
N LEU A 76 6.76 -2.66 1.58
CA LEU A 76 7.57 -1.52 2.01
C LEU A 76 8.21 -0.77 0.84
N PHE A 77 8.67 -1.49 -0.18
CA PHE A 77 9.25 -0.87 -1.38
C PHE A 77 8.23 -0.11 -2.24
N ASN A 78 6.95 -0.49 -2.18
CA ASN A 78 5.86 0.17 -2.90
C ASN A 78 5.10 1.18 -2.01
N ASP A 79 5.65 1.53 -0.85
CA ASP A 79 5.03 2.40 0.18
C ASP A 79 3.59 2.00 0.55
N ILE A 80 3.31 0.69 0.55
CA ILE A 80 2.02 0.11 0.93
C ILE A 80 2.00 0.01 2.46
N TYR A 81 1.09 0.74 3.09
CA TYR A 81 0.95 0.75 4.55
C TYR A 81 -0.18 -0.19 5.01
N ASP A 82 -1.33 -0.14 4.34
CA ASP A 82 -2.47 -0.99 4.61
C ASP A 82 -2.54 -2.16 3.61
N PRO A 83 -2.13 -3.38 4.00
CA PRO A 83 -2.11 -4.51 3.09
C PRO A 83 -3.49 -4.96 2.61
N LEU A 84 -4.58 -4.51 3.27
CA LEU A 84 -5.94 -4.90 2.94
C LEU A 84 -6.57 -4.00 1.88
N PHE A 85 -6.30 -2.69 1.94
CA PHE A 85 -6.91 -1.71 1.04
C PHE A 85 -5.94 -1.09 0.04
N ASP A 86 -4.65 -1.01 0.35
CA ASP A 86 -3.64 -0.47 -0.58
C ASP A 86 -3.16 -1.54 -1.58
N TRP A 87 -3.30 -2.82 -1.23
CA TRP A 87 -3.04 -3.91 -2.18
C TRP A 87 -4.19 -4.05 -3.18
N PRO A 88 -3.91 -4.36 -4.46
CA PRO A 88 -4.96 -4.57 -5.46
C PRO A 88 -5.98 -5.63 -5.01
N LEU A 89 -7.25 -5.21 -4.95
CA LEU A 89 -8.36 -6.09 -4.63
C LEU A 89 -8.63 -7.03 -5.81
N SER A 90 -9.07 -8.26 -5.50
CA SER A 90 -9.58 -9.15 -6.54
C SER A 90 -10.88 -8.60 -7.14
N SER A 91 -11.24 -9.04 -8.34
CA SER A 91 -12.49 -8.61 -8.99
C SER A 91 -13.71 -8.81 -8.09
N GLN A 92 -13.80 -9.96 -7.42
CA GLN A 92 -14.91 -10.25 -6.50
C GLN A 92 -14.89 -9.34 -5.25
N GLN A 93 -13.72 -9.07 -4.68
CA GLN A 93 -13.60 -8.18 -3.52
C GLN A 93 -13.93 -6.73 -3.90
N PHE A 94 -13.52 -6.31 -5.09
CA PHE A 94 -13.80 -4.98 -5.61
C PHE A 94 -15.28 -4.77 -5.90
N GLU A 95 -15.97 -5.75 -6.50
CA GLU A 95 -17.43 -5.69 -6.69
C GLU A 95 -18.20 -5.58 -5.37
N LYS A 96 -17.78 -6.35 -4.34
CA LYS A 96 -18.33 -6.25 -2.99
C LYS A 96 -18.05 -4.89 -2.37
N TYR A 97 -16.84 -4.36 -2.53
CA TYR A 97 -16.48 -3.02 -2.08
C TYR A 97 -17.37 -1.95 -2.72
N LEU A 98 -17.59 -2.02 -4.03
CA LEU A 98 -18.49 -1.12 -4.75
C LEU A 98 -19.94 -1.24 -4.26
N THR A 99 -20.43 -2.46 -4.10
CA THR A 99 -21.80 -2.71 -3.62
C THR A 99 -21.99 -2.18 -2.20
N ASN A 100 -21.02 -2.40 -1.30
CA ASN A 100 -21.08 -1.89 0.06
C ASN A 100 -21.02 -0.36 0.12
N LYS A 101 -20.32 0.29 -0.82
CA LYS A 101 -20.14 1.74 -0.85
C LYS A 101 -21.24 2.50 -1.57
N TYR A 102 -21.80 1.93 -2.63
CA TYR A 102 -22.74 2.59 -3.55
C TYR A 102 -24.10 1.87 -3.67
N GLY A 103 -24.30 0.78 -2.94
CA GLY A 103 -25.52 -0.04 -2.96
C GLY A 103 -25.57 -1.07 -4.08
N SER A 104 -25.00 -0.78 -5.25
CA SER A 104 -24.85 -1.72 -6.36
C SER A 104 -23.75 -1.28 -7.33
N VAL A 105 -23.27 -2.22 -8.16
CA VAL A 105 -22.32 -1.90 -9.24
C VAL A 105 -22.94 -0.93 -10.26
N SER A 106 -24.23 -1.09 -10.58
CA SER A 106 -24.93 -0.18 -11.51
C SER A 106 -24.99 1.26 -10.98
N SER A 107 -25.25 1.42 -9.68
CA SER A 107 -25.25 2.74 -9.02
C SER A 107 -23.86 3.38 -9.04
N ALA A 108 -22.82 2.57 -8.78
CA ALA A 108 -21.44 3.03 -8.83
C ALA A 108 -21.03 3.53 -10.23
N MET A 109 -21.48 2.86 -11.29
CA MET A 109 -21.18 3.24 -12.67
C MET A 109 -22.01 4.42 -13.17
N GLY A 110 -23.25 4.58 -12.68
CA GLY A 110 -24.14 5.67 -13.08
C GLY A 110 -23.91 7.00 -12.36
N THR A 111 -23.23 6.97 -11.20
CA THR A 111 -23.02 8.17 -10.38
C THR A 111 -21.72 8.88 -10.78
N THR A 112 -21.83 10.12 -11.25
CA THR A 112 -20.66 10.97 -11.49
C THR A 112 -20.07 11.42 -10.15
N LYS A 113 -18.84 10.98 -9.84
CA LYS A 113 -18.17 11.33 -8.57
C LYS A 113 -17.50 12.71 -8.62
N TYR A 114 -16.90 13.06 -9.76
CA TYR A 114 -16.15 14.30 -9.92
C TYR A 114 -16.39 14.88 -11.32
N TYR A 115 -16.41 16.21 -11.39
CA TYR A 115 -16.27 16.95 -12.63
C TYR A 115 -14.86 17.54 -12.64
N TYR A 116 -14.12 17.30 -13.71
CA TYR A 116 -12.78 17.87 -13.89
C TYR A 116 -12.86 19.00 -14.91
N GLN A 117 -12.37 20.18 -14.53
CA GLN A 117 -12.11 21.25 -15.49
C GLN A 117 -10.62 21.26 -15.80
N ILE A 118 -10.29 21.12 -17.08
CA ILE A 118 -8.92 21.30 -17.56
C ILE A 118 -8.68 22.82 -17.59
N VAL A 119 -8.04 23.34 -16.55
CA VAL A 119 -7.69 24.78 -16.46
C VAL A 119 -6.55 25.11 -17.44
N ARG A 120 -5.67 24.14 -17.73
CA ARG A 120 -4.60 24.22 -18.71
C ARG A 120 -4.38 22.83 -19.33
N ALA A 121 -4.36 22.74 -20.65
CA ALA A 121 -4.06 21.49 -21.34
C ALA A 121 -2.57 21.14 -21.19
N GLU A 122 -2.25 19.90 -20.83
CA GLU A 122 -0.87 19.43 -20.80
C GLU A 122 -0.34 19.30 -22.25
N VAL A 123 0.73 20.03 -22.56
CA VAL A 123 1.42 19.93 -23.85
C VAL A 123 2.55 18.93 -23.71
N ALA A 124 2.65 17.97 -24.64
CA ALA A 124 3.69 16.96 -24.63
C ALA A 124 5.08 17.62 -24.62
N ARG A 125 5.99 17.09 -23.79
CA ARG A 125 7.40 17.50 -23.71
C ARG A 125 8.18 17.00 -24.92
N THR A 126 7.80 17.44 -26.13
CA THR A 126 8.57 17.23 -27.35
C THR A 126 9.15 18.58 -27.77
N GLY A 127 10.47 18.60 -27.81
CA GLY A 127 11.30 19.78 -27.57
C GLY A 127 11.09 20.97 -28.50
N THR A 128 11.33 22.15 -27.90
CA THR A 128 11.67 23.49 -28.45
C THR A 128 10.74 24.66 -28.11
N SER A 129 9.58 24.47 -27.47
CA SER A 129 8.74 25.62 -27.04
C SER A 129 8.80 25.90 -25.54
N GLU A 130 8.88 27.18 -25.20
CA GLU A 130 8.94 27.71 -23.84
C GLU A 130 7.67 27.42 -23.03
N ARG A 131 7.82 27.24 -21.71
CA ARG A 131 6.79 26.71 -20.79
C ARG A 131 5.62 27.66 -20.51
N ILE A 132 5.67 28.91 -20.98
CA ILE A 132 4.73 29.97 -20.59
C ILE A 132 4.54 30.96 -21.77
N PRO A 133 3.35 31.09 -22.39
CA PRO A 133 3.02 32.27 -23.19
C PRO A 133 2.63 33.43 -22.24
N ALA A 134 2.97 34.66 -22.63
CA ALA A 134 2.61 35.90 -21.92
C ALA A 134 1.09 36.06 -21.74
#